data_AF-A0A2W5USX0-F1
#
_entry.id   AF-A0A2W5USX0-F1
#
_cell.length_a   1.000
_cell.length_b   1.000
_cell.length_c   1.000
_cell.angle_alpha   90.00
_cell.angle_beta   90.00
_cell.angle_gamma   90.00
#
_symmetry.space_group_name_H-M   'P 1'
#
loop_
_entity.id
_entity.type
_entity.pdbx_description
1 polymer ?
#
loop_
_entity_poly.entity_id
_entity_poly.type
_entity_poly.pdbx_seq_one_letter_code
_entity_poly.pdbx_strand_id
1 'polypeptide(L)'
;MKLIIAPRSRSIRARWILEEVNATYEIEHGADAPVLIDGDTTLTESSAICLYLADTFGLAPALDSPQRGAYLQWLLFAEATLDPLILGDDPRLTRALDTVTAWLTGRQFVAGSSFTAADVVLSSVLHMAHARGRLDAHPALLEYTHRHTARLSSRRAVSR
;
A
#
# COMPACT_ATOMS: atom_id res chain seq x y z
N MET A 1 13.42 -6.09 14.13
CA MET A 1 12.09 -6.47 13.60
C MET A 1 12.16 -7.83 12.92
N LYS A 2 11.10 -8.64 13.04
CA LYS A 2 10.87 -9.84 12.24
C LYS A 2 9.55 -9.68 11.49
N LEU A 3 9.51 -10.06 10.22
CA LEU A 3 8.31 -10.03 9.39
C LEU A 3 7.96 -11.46 8.91
N ILE A 4 6.79 -11.93 9.29
CA ILE A 4 6.21 -13.18 8.78
C ILE A 4 5.47 -12.89 7.47
N ILE A 5 5.84 -13.58 6.38
CA ILE A 5 5.30 -13.36 5.04
C ILE A 5 4.70 -14.62 4.42
N ALA A 6 3.73 -14.44 3.53
CA ALA A 6 3.20 -15.48 2.65
C ALA A 6 3.37 -15.06 1.18
N PRO A 7 3.74 -15.99 0.27
CA PRO A 7 3.88 -15.68 -1.15
C PRO A 7 2.61 -15.06 -1.74
N ARG A 8 2.77 -14.05 -2.61
CA ARG A 8 1.67 -13.37 -3.33
C ARG A 8 0.56 -12.82 -2.41
N SER A 9 0.89 -12.49 -1.17
CA SER A 9 -0.05 -11.94 -0.19
C SER A 9 0.17 -10.44 0.03
N ARG A 10 -0.71 -9.82 0.85
CA ARG A 10 -0.58 -8.41 1.26
C ARG A 10 0.64 -8.16 2.15
N SER A 11 1.38 -9.19 2.57
CA SER A 11 2.64 -9.05 3.33
C SER A 11 3.73 -8.28 2.58
N ILE A 12 3.65 -8.25 1.24
CA ILE A 12 4.55 -7.47 0.38
C ILE A 12 4.50 -5.97 0.75
N ARG A 13 3.36 -5.45 1.21
CA ARG A 13 3.20 -4.03 1.58
C ARG A 13 4.10 -3.64 2.76
N ALA A 14 4.11 -4.46 3.81
CA ALA A 14 4.97 -4.25 4.98
C ALA A 14 6.45 -4.37 4.60
N ARG A 15 6.80 -5.39 3.82
CA ARG A 15 8.15 -5.58 3.32
C ARG A 15 8.62 -4.41 2.44
N TRP A 16 7.74 -3.88 1.60
CA TRP A 16 8.04 -2.71 0.77
C TRP A 16 8.41 -1.51 1.64
N ILE A 17 7.66 -1.21 2.70
CA ILE A 17 8.03 -0.12 3.61
C ILE A 17 9.39 -0.35 4.26
N LEU A 18 9.67 -1.55 4.77
CA LEU A 18 10.97 -1.88 5.38
C LEU A 18 12.13 -1.71 4.39
N GLU A 19 11.94 -2.12 3.13
CA GLU A 19 12.92 -1.92 2.06
C GLU A 19 13.07 -0.44 1.65
N GLU A 20 11.98 0.33 1.68
CA GLU A 20 11.98 1.77 1.34
C GLU A 20 12.81 2.56 2.34
N VAL A 21 12.72 2.21 3.63
CA VAL A 21 13.43 2.89 4.71
C VAL A 21 14.79 2.25 5.04
N ASN A 22 15.19 1.20 4.31
CA ASN A 22 16.40 0.42 4.55
C ASN A 22 16.51 -0.11 5.99
N ALA A 23 15.38 -0.55 6.57
CA ALA A 23 15.36 -1.12 7.91
C ALA A 23 16.08 -2.48 7.97
N THR A 24 16.66 -2.80 9.13
CA THR A 24 17.15 -4.15 9.43
C THR A 24 16.00 -5.01 9.95
N TYR A 25 15.74 -6.14 9.29
CA TYR A 25 14.69 -7.07 9.68
C TYR A 25 15.00 -8.51 9.23
N GLU A 26 14.39 -9.47 9.91
CA GLU A 26 14.41 -10.90 9.54
C GLU A 26 13.10 -11.30 8.85
N ILE A 27 13.16 -12.27 7.95
CA ILE A 27 11.98 -12.83 7.25
C ILE A 27 11.74 -14.25 7.73
N GLU A 28 10.48 -14.56 8.00
CA GLU A 28 9.98 -15.91 8.26
C GLU A 28 8.76 -16.18 7.37
N HIS A 29 8.51 -17.44 6.99
CA HIS A 29 7.32 -17.82 6.22
C HIS A 29 6.28 -18.46 7.13
N GLY A 30 5.02 -18.00 7.05
CA GLY A 30 3.94 -18.50 7.89
C GLY A 30 2.56 -18.28 7.27
N ALA A 31 1.62 -19.16 7.62
CA ALA A 31 0.25 -19.11 7.10
C ALA A 31 -0.53 -17.88 7.61
N ASP A 32 -0.22 -17.40 8.81
CA ASP A 32 -0.88 -16.26 9.45
C ASP A 32 -0.33 -14.90 8.98
N ALA A 33 0.43 -14.86 7.89
CA ALA A 33 1.02 -13.64 7.37
C ALA A 33 -0.03 -12.64 6.85
N PRO A 34 0.20 -11.32 6.99
CA PRO A 34 1.40 -10.71 7.57
C PRO A 34 1.37 -10.60 9.09
N VAL A 35 2.53 -10.82 9.72
CA VAL A 35 2.78 -10.50 11.13
C VAL A 35 4.10 -9.73 11.24
N LEU A 36 4.07 -8.55 11.86
CA LEU A 36 5.27 -7.83 12.25
C LEU A 36 5.52 -8.03 13.74
N ILE A 37 6.74 -8.41 14.11
CA ILE A 37 7.22 -8.46 15.49
C ILE A 37 8.34 -7.43 15.65
N ASP A 38 8.14 -6.47 16.53
CA ASP A 38 9.09 -5.39 16.84
C ASP A 38 9.22 -5.22 18.36
N GLY A 39 10.24 -5.86 18.95
CA GLY A 39 10.36 -5.96 20.41
C GLY A 39 9.15 -6.69 21.00
N ASP A 40 8.46 -6.02 21.92
CA ASP A 40 7.23 -6.52 22.56
C ASP A 40 5.96 -6.26 21.71
N THR A 41 6.08 -5.52 20.60
CA THR A 41 4.96 -5.19 19.73
C THR A 41 4.76 -6.29 18.69
N THR A 42 3.56 -6.87 18.65
CA THR A 42 3.15 -7.80 17.58
C THR A 42 1.92 -7.24 16.87
N LEU A 43 2.01 -7.08 15.55
CA LEU A 43 0.95 -6.51 14.72
C LEU A 43 0.58 -7.48 13.61
N THR A 44 -0.72 -7.67 13.43
CA THR A 44 -1.35 -8.25 12.24
C THR A 44 -1.99 -7.13 11.41
N GLU A 45 -2.61 -7.48 10.29
CA GLU A 45 -3.19 -6.54 9.31
C GLU A 45 -2.15 -5.73 8.53
N SER A 46 -2.11 -5.94 7.21
CA SER A 46 -1.09 -5.33 6.35
C SER A 46 -1.08 -3.80 6.43
N SER A 47 -2.26 -3.18 6.46
CA SER A 47 -2.41 -1.71 6.52
C SER A 47 -2.08 -1.14 7.89
N ALA A 48 -2.33 -1.88 8.98
CA ALA A 48 -1.94 -1.47 10.32
C ALA A 48 -0.42 -1.52 10.50
N ILE A 49 0.23 -2.59 10.00
CA ILE A 49 1.69 -2.68 9.93
C ILE A 49 2.26 -1.52 9.10
N CYS A 50 1.65 -1.20 7.96
CA CYS A 50 2.07 -0.06 7.14
C CYS A 50 1.98 1.28 7.87
N LEU A 51 0.89 1.53 8.61
CA LEU A 51 0.74 2.74 9.43
C LEU A 51 1.80 2.81 10.54
N TYR A 52 2.00 1.72 11.28
CA TYR A 52 2.99 1.64 12.35
C TYR A 52 4.40 1.95 11.84
N LEU A 53 4.82 1.29 10.76
CA LEU A 53 6.14 1.51 10.17
C LEU A 53 6.27 2.93 9.59
N ALA A 54 5.20 3.48 9.02
CA ALA A 54 5.22 4.83 8.46
C ALA A 54 5.42 5.90 9.53
N ASP A 55 4.75 5.77 10.66
CA ASP A 55 4.93 6.68 11.80
C ASP A 55 6.31 6.49 12.46
N THR A 56 6.82 5.25 12.49
CA THR A 56 8.16 4.94 13.04
C THR A 56 9.30 5.52 12.21
N PHE A 57 9.19 5.48 10.88
CA PHE A 57 10.29 5.81 9.96
C PHE A 57 10.07 7.08 9.12
N GLY A 58 9.00 7.83 9.34
CA GLY A 58 8.75 9.10 8.65
C GLY A 58 8.19 8.96 7.23
N LEU A 59 7.38 7.93 6.96
CA LEU A 59 6.63 7.74 5.70
C LEU A 59 5.14 8.10 5.82
N ALA A 60 4.82 9.00 6.75
CA ALA A 60 3.50 9.57 6.93
C ALA A 60 3.62 11.08 7.18
N PRO A 61 2.62 11.89 6.79
CA PRO A 61 2.54 13.27 7.25
C PRO A 61 2.49 13.33 8.78
N ALA A 62 3.03 14.39 9.39
CA ALA A 62 2.95 14.61 10.83
C ALA A 62 1.50 14.60 11.34
N LEU A 63 1.27 14.31 12.63
CA LEU A 63 -0.09 14.20 13.17
C LEU A 63 -0.89 15.51 13.08
N ASP A 64 -0.21 16.65 13.18
CA ASP A 64 -0.77 18.00 13.06
C ASP A 64 -0.79 18.53 11.61
N SER A 65 -0.26 17.76 10.66
CA SER A 65 -0.25 18.13 9.25
C SER A 65 -1.68 18.14 8.69
N PRO A 66 -2.07 19.17 7.93
CA PRO A 66 -3.37 19.17 7.24
C PRO A 66 -3.48 18.06 6.18
N GLN A 67 -2.37 17.43 5.79
CA GLN A 67 -2.34 16.30 4.86
C GLN A 67 -2.65 14.95 5.54
N ARG A 68 -2.63 14.87 6.89
CA ARG A 68 -2.86 13.63 7.63
C ARG A 68 -4.25 13.04 7.35
N GLY A 69 -5.27 13.89 7.23
CA GLY A 69 -6.63 13.46 6.91
C GLY A 69 -6.73 12.77 5.55
N ALA A 70 -6.16 13.37 4.51
CA ALA A 70 -6.12 12.77 3.18
C ALA A 70 -5.30 11.47 3.17
N TYR A 71 -4.17 11.44 3.88
CA TYR A 71 -3.33 10.24 4.01
C TYR A 71 -4.11 9.06 4.61
N LEU A 72 -4.79 9.26 5.74
CA LEU A 72 -5.59 8.22 6.38
C LEU A 72 -6.78 7.80 5.52
N GLN A 73 -7.50 8.78 4.95
CA GLN A 73 -8.66 8.53 4.09
C GLN A 73 -8.28 7.61 2.92
N TRP A 74 -7.22 7.93 2.18
CA TRP A 74 -6.87 7.18 0.97
C TRP A 74 -6.22 5.83 1.26
N LEU A 75 -5.46 5.71 2.35
CA LEU A 75 -4.95 4.42 2.81
C LEU A 75 -6.11 3.48 3.16
N LEU A 76 -7.07 3.95 3.96
CA LEU A 76 -8.23 3.15 4.34
C LEU A 76 -9.23 2.96 3.19
N PHE A 77 -9.37 3.92 2.28
CA PHE A 77 -10.18 3.74 1.08
C PHE A 77 -9.62 2.63 0.19
N ALA A 78 -8.30 2.59 -0.01
CA ALA A 78 -7.66 1.53 -0.77
C ALA A 78 -7.93 0.15 -0.14
N GLU A 79 -7.79 0.02 1.18
CA GLU A 79 -7.95 -1.25 1.88
C GLU A 79 -9.41 -1.67 2.07
N ALA A 80 -10.26 -0.78 2.59
CA ALA A 80 -11.61 -1.13 3.03
C ALA A 80 -12.67 -0.98 1.93
N THR A 81 -12.39 -0.18 0.89
CA THR A 81 -13.34 0.04 -0.21
C THR A 81 -12.83 -0.60 -1.48
N LEU A 82 -11.66 -0.20 -1.97
CA LEU A 82 -11.21 -0.56 -3.30
C LEU A 82 -10.82 -2.04 -3.42
N ASP A 83 -10.09 -2.57 -2.44
CA ASP A 83 -9.61 -3.96 -2.44
C ASP A 83 -10.76 -5.00 -2.48
N PRO A 84 -11.81 -4.91 -1.64
CA PRO A 84 -12.98 -5.80 -1.75
C PRO A 84 -13.69 -5.71 -3.11
N LEU A 85 -13.82 -4.49 -3.68
CA LEU A 85 -14.47 -4.29 -4.98
C LEU A 85 -13.67 -4.93 -6.12
N ILE A 86 -12.33 -4.92 -6.05
CA ILE A 86 -11.44 -5.56 -7.04
C ILE A 86 -11.51 -7.08 -6.97
N LEU A 87 -11.60 -7.63 -5.76
CA LEU A 87 -11.71 -9.08 -5.55
C LEU A 87 -13.06 -9.62 -5.99
N GLY A 88 -14.13 -8.86 -5.73
CA GLY A 88 -15.48 -9.18 -6.16
C GLY A 88 -15.78 -8.86 -7.62
N ASP A 89 -17.06 -9.00 -7.96
CA ASP A 89 -17.64 -8.53 -9.21
C ASP A 89 -18.73 -7.50 -8.89
N ASP A 90 -18.28 -6.35 -8.36
CA ASP A 90 -19.16 -5.31 -7.84
C ASP A 90 -19.28 -4.15 -8.84
N PRO A 91 -20.49 -3.75 -9.25
CA PRO A 91 -20.70 -2.66 -10.22
C PRO A 91 -20.20 -1.30 -9.72
N ARG A 92 -19.95 -1.13 -8.41
CA ARG A 92 -19.40 0.10 -7.82
C ARG A 92 -17.91 0.28 -8.12
N LEU A 93 -17.21 -0.76 -8.62
CA LEU A 93 -15.78 -0.70 -8.90
C LEU A 93 -15.41 0.45 -9.83
N THR A 94 -16.13 0.61 -10.96
CA THR A 94 -15.86 1.69 -11.92
C THR A 94 -15.91 3.06 -11.25
N ARG A 95 -16.96 3.33 -10.47
CA ARG A 95 -17.11 4.59 -9.74
C ARG A 95 -16.00 4.80 -8.71
N ALA A 96 -15.56 3.74 -8.03
CA ALA A 96 -14.45 3.83 -7.07
C ALA A 96 -13.13 4.17 -7.79
N LEU A 97 -12.83 3.54 -8.93
CA LEU A 97 -11.66 3.85 -9.76
C LEU A 97 -11.72 5.27 -10.35
N ASP A 98 -12.88 5.74 -10.79
CA ASP A 98 -13.08 7.12 -11.24
C ASP A 98 -12.80 8.13 -10.12
N THR A 99 -13.23 7.80 -8.90
CA THR A 99 -12.99 8.63 -7.71
C THR A 99 -11.49 8.75 -7.41
N VAL A 100 -10.74 7.64 -7.51
CA VAL A 100 -9.27 7.64 -7.36
C VAL A 100 -8.62 8.44 -8.49
N THR A 101 -9.07 8.26 -9.74
CA THR A 101 -8.53 8.96 -10.92
C THR A 101 -8.70 10.47 -10.80
N ALA A 102 -9.90 10.92 -10.43
CA ALA A 102 -10.19 12.33 -10.21
C ALA A 102 -9.31 12.92 -9.09
N TRP A 103 -9.14 12.18 -7.99
CA TRP A 103 -8.25 12.61 -6.91
C TRP A 103 -6.80 12.72 -7.34
N LEU A 104 -6.28 11.74 -8.08
CA LEU A 104 -4.88 11.71 -8.51
C LEU A 104 -4.57 12.70 -9.65
N THR A 105 -5.57 13.37 -10.23
CA THR A 105 -5.35 14.37 -11.28
C THR A 105 -4.44 15.48 -10.76
N GLY A 106 -3.28 15.64 -11.41
CA GLY A 106 -2.25 16.62 -11.01
C GLY A 106 -1.43 16.24 -9.78
N ARG A 107 -1.57 15.00 -9.25
CA ARG A 107 -0.86 14.54 -8.05
C ARG A 107 0.11 13.40 -8.36
N GLN A 108 1.32 13.54 -7.84
CA GLN A 108 2.33 12.47 -7.92
C GLN A 108 2.13 11.40 -6.84
N PHE A 109 1.63 11.80 -5.67
CA PHE A 109 1.38 10.95 -4.51
C PHE A 109 -0.08 11.10 -4.08
N VAL A 110 -0.64 10.07 -3.45
CA VAL A 110 -2.04 10.06 -3.05
C VAL A 110 -2.32 11.06 -1.92
N ALA A 111 -1.32 11.36 -1.09
CA ALA A 111 -1.40 12.37 -0.06
C ALA A 111 -0.08 13.12 0.10
N GLY A 112 -0.17 14.44 0.30
CA GLY A 112 1.00 15.30 0.48
C GLY A 112 1.86 15.46 -0.77
N SER A 113 3.14 15.77 -0.56
CA SER A 113 4.13 16.07 -1.61
C SER A 113 5.25 15.05 -1.69
N SER A 114 5.18 13.97 -0.92
CA SER A 114 6.18 12.90 -0.86
C SER A 114 5.50 11.52 -0.84
N PHE A 115 6.30 10.47 -1.10
CA PHE A 115 5.83 9.09 -1.04
C PHE A 115 5.54 8.67 0.41
N THR A 116 4.40 8.02 0.62
CA THR A 116 3.92 7.60 1.94
C THR A 116 3.46 6.15 1.96
N ALA A 117 3.13 5.62 3.13
CA ALA A 117 2.48 4.30 3.19
C ALA A 117 1.10 4.25 2.51
N ALA A 118 0.40 5.37 2.34
CA ALA A 118 -0.86 5.38 1.58
C ALA A 118 -0.61 5.04 0.11
N ASP A 119 0.52 5.51 -0.44
CA ASP A 119 0.96 5.18 -1.80
C ASP A 119 1.33 3.70 -1.95
N VAL A 120 1.96 3.09 -0.94
CA VAL A 120 2.24 1.64 -0.90
C VAL A 120 0.94 0.83 -0.94
N VAL A 121 -0.02 1.15 -0.07
CA VAL A 121 -1.29 0.41 0.01
C VAL A 121 -2.10 0.59 -1.28
N LEU A 122 -2.27 1.83 -1.76
CA LEU A 122 -3.02 2.10 -2.99
C LEU A 122 -2.38 1.43 -4.21
N SER A 123 -1.06 1.54 -4.38
CA SER A 123 -0.36 0.90 -5.50
C SER A 123 -0.45 -0.62 -5.45
N SER A 124 -0.39 -1.22 -4.26
CA SER A 124 -0.55 -2.67 -4.10
C SER A 124 -1.95 -3.13 -4.52
N VAL A 125 -2.99 -2.38 -4.15
CA VAL A 125 -4.38 -2.67 -4.53
C VAL A 125 -4.60 -2.47 -6.03
N LEU A 126 -4.10 -1.38 -6.61
CA LEU A 126 -4.20 -1.13 -8.05
C LEU A 126 -3.37 -2.13 -8.88
N HIS A 127 -2.25 -2.60 -8.37
CA HIS A 127 -1.49 -3.68 -9.00
C HIS A 127 -2.32 -4.97 -9.08
N MET A 128 -3.06 -5.31 -8.02
CA MET A 128 -4.01 -6.42 -8.05
C MET A 128 -5.14 -6.19 -9.05
N ALA A 129 -5.67 -4.96 -9.14
CA ALA A 129 -6.66 -4.60 -10.16
C ALA A 129 -6.13 -4.83 -11.58
N HIS A 130 -4.90 -4.39 -11.85
CA HIS A 130 -4.24 -4.60 -13.14
C HIS A 130 -4.05 -6.09 -13.45
N ALA A 131 -3.56 -6.87 -12.48
CA ALA A 131 -3.38 -8.32 -12.64
C ALA A 131 -4.70 -9.07 -12.95
N ARG A 132 -5.86 -8.47 -12.63
CA ARG A 132 -7.20 -8.97 -12.93
C ARG A 132 -7.84 -8.32 -14.17
N GLY A 133 -7.11 -7.51 -14.94
CA GLY A 133 -7.62 -6.82 -16.13
C GLY A 133 -8.65 -5.72 -15.82
N ARG A 134 -8.66 -5.18 -14.60
CA ARG A 134 -9.66 -4.20 -14.14
C ARG A 134 -9.25 -2.74 -14.39
N LEU A 135 -8.06 -2.48 -14.94
CA LEU A 135 -7.55 -1.11 -15.18
C LEU A 135 -7.53 -0.68 -16.65
N ASP A 136 -8.07 -1.49 -17.57
CA ASP A 136 -7.99 -1.21 -19.02
C ASP A 136 -8.60 0.15 -19.40
N ALA A 137 -9.67 0.57 -18.72
CA ALA A 137 -10.30 1.88 -18.90
C ALA A 137 -9.67 3.01 -18.07
N HIS A 138 -8.62 2.73 -17.28
CA HIS A 138 -8.03 3.66 -16.32
C HIS A 138 -6.50 3.79 -16.50
N PRO A 139 -6.01 4.29 -17.66
CA PRO A 139 -4.58 4.38 -17.95
C PRO A 139 -3.79 5.23 -16.96
N ALA A 140 -4.40 6.28 -16.39
CA ALA A 140 -3.77 7.10 -15.36
C ALA A 140 -3.50 6.33 -14.06
N LEU A 141 -4.38 5.40 -13.68
CA LEU A 141 -4.19 4.54 -12.51
C LEU A 141 -3.10 3.48 -12.78
N LEU A 142 -3.05 2.97 -14.02
CA LEU A 142 -1.98 2.07 -14.44
C LEU A 142 -0.62 2.76 -14.38
N GLU A 143 -0.52 4.00 -14.88
CA GLU A 143 0.70 4.81 -14.80
C GLU A 143 1.11 5.09 -13.35
N TYR A 144 0.16 5.51 -12.50
CA TYR A 144 0.39 5.71 -11.07
C TYR A 144 0.97 4.45 -10.42
N THR A 145 0.34 3.29 -10.70
CA THR A 145 0.76 1.98 -10.20
C THR A 145 2.18 1.66 -10.65
N HIS A 146 2.46 1.74 -11.94
CA HIS A 146 3.77 1.43 -12.52
C HIS A 146 4.88 2.31 -11.94
N ARG A 147 4.65 3.62 -11.81
CA ARG A 147 5.61 4.55 -11.22
C ARG A 147 6.05 4.10 -9.83
N HIS A 148 5.11 3.63 -9.02
CA HIS A 148 5.37 3.26 -7.62
C HIS A 148 5.94 1.84 -7.53
N THR A 149 5.41 0.87 -8.28
CA THR A 149 5.93 -0.49 -8.28
C THR A 149 7.32 -0.60 -8.95
N ALA A 150 7.73 0.39 -9.74
CA ALA A 150 9.07 0.49 -10.31
C ALA A 150 10.16 0.94 -9.31
N ARG A 151 9.80 1.31 -8.08
CA ARG A 151 10.78 1.61 -7.03
C ARG A 151 11.64 0.39 -6.72
N LEU A 152 12.93 0.60 -6.41
CA LEU A 152 13.85 -0.49 -6.08
C LEU A 152 13.38 -1.28 -4.85
N SER A 153 12.87 -0.58 -3.84
CA SER A 153 12.26 -1.14 -2.63
C SER A 153 11.10 -2.08 -2.94
N SER A 154 10.17 -1.67 -3.81
CA SER A 154 9.08 -2.52 -4.31
C SER A 154 9.62 -3.80 -4.96
N ARG A 155 10.59 -3.66 -5.88
CA ARG A 155 11.22 -4.81 -6.55
C ARG A 155 11.93 -5.76 -5.56
N ARG A 156 12.54 -5.23 -4.50
CA ARG A 156 13.15 -6.05 -3.44
C ARG A 156 12.10 -6.76 -2.59
N ALA A 157 10.98 -6.09 -2.32
CA ALA A 157 9.90 -6.65 -1.52
C ALA A 157 9.19 -7.82 -2.21
N VAL A 158 9.08 -7.79 -3.54
CA VAL A 158 8.51 -8.89 -4.34
C VAL A 158 9.51 -9.99 -4.71
N SER A 159 10.82 -9.74 -4.55
CA SER A 159 11.86 -10.73 -4.85
C SER A 159 12.28 -11.49 -3.59
N ARG A 160 12.63 -12.76 -3.76
CA ARG A 160 12.76 -13.81 -2.72
C ARG A 160 11.43 -14.48 -2.37
#